data_AF-A0A2E7JSW0-F1
#
_entry.id   AF-A0A2E7JSW0-F1
#
_cell.length_a   1.000
_cell.length_b   1.000
_cell.length_c   1.000
_cell.angle_alpha   90.00
_cell.angle_beta   90.00
_cell.angle_gamma   90.00
#
_symmetry.space_group_name_H-M   'P 1'
#
loop_
_entity.id
_entity.type
_entity.pdbx_description
1 polymer ?
#
loop_
_entity_poly.entity_id
_entity_poly.type
_entity_poly.pdbx_seq_one_letter_code
_entity_poly.pdbx_strand_id
1 'polypeptide(L)'
;MAAETKKDPPIQLIPEGLDFEPGFNIKTLWAALFVGFIMLPGAIYLGLVTGQSMAGGAEWVTLILFIEIAKRSFVRLRPQEVIILYWVAGGLVMMGGKLGTGAELFGGPFGGLIWDQYLIQSPQADGLHQHIPDWVVPPRGSPALEGRSFLHPDWIKPIALLLTVIVMMKINSLSLGYVLFRITNDIEKLPYPLATVQAGGATALAESSGQREGWRWEVFSIGAFIGIVWGLFYVVIPTVSGIFLTETVTILPIPFIDLTVSLKEMLPAGIMGIGTDLGHVMVGFVLPFWIVVGSFAAAFLVNLLINPLLYSFEVLHTWEPGMSAIPTQIANSFDFWLSFTIGGAIVVAAMGFWMVGTTMWKMRGAQREDRETLPANRGDIPIPVALGIWALSTLGFVVLVLWLVPGFPWWISALFGFVWTPIYSY
;
A
#
# COMPACT_ATOMS: atom_id res chain seq x y z
N MET A 1 22.79 45.99 -2.29
CA MET A 1 21.35 45.73 -2.49
C MET A 1 21.20 44.31 -3.00
N ALA A 2 21.15 43.34 -2.09
CA ALA A 2 20.76 41.97 -2.42
C ALA A 2 19.23 41.93 -2.33
N ALA A 3 18.56 41.60 -3.42
CA ALA A 3 17.12 41.44 -3.46
C ALA A 3 16.74 40.27 -2.54
N GLU A 4 16.11 40.58 -1.42
CA GLU A 4 15.35 39.60 -0.64
C GLU A 4 14.32 38.99 -1.58
N THR A 5 14.57 37.74 -1.96
CA THR A 5 13.59 36.90 -2.64
C THR A 5 12.43 36.78 -1.67
N LYS A 6 11.36 37.53 -1.95
CA LYS A 6 10.07 37.40 -1.31
C LYS A 6 9.65 35.94 -1.49
N LYS A 7 9.88 35.09 -0.48
CA LYS A 7 9.32 33.74 -0.46
C LYS A 7 7.82 33.94 -0.52
N ASP A 8 7.21 33.52 -1.63
CA ASP A 8 5.76 33.40 -1.69
C ASP A 8 5.31 32.60 -0.47
N PRO A 9 4.20 33.01 0.18
CA PRO A 9 3.70 32.28 1.33
C PRO A 9 3.53 30.81 0.93
N PRO A 10 3.94 29.84 1.77
CA PRO A 10 3.76 28.44 1.45
C PRO A 10 2.28 28.24 1.12
N ILE A 11 2.01 27.66 -0.06
CA ILE A 11 0.65 27.35 -0.51
C ILE A 11 -0.07 26.66 0.64
N GLN A 12 -1.03 27.35 1.26
CA GLN A 12 -1.73 26.84 2.42
C GLN A 12 -2.63 25.69 1.95
N LEU A 13 -2.20 24.46 2.26
CA LEU A 13 -2.91 23.24 1.86
C LEU A 13 -4.09 22.91 2.79
N ILE A 14 -4.19 23.57 3.95
CA ILE A 14 -5.27 23.39 4.91
C ILE A 14 -5.87 24.77 5.23
N PRO A 15 -7.21 24.96 5.12
CA PRO A 15 -7.87 26.21 5.49
C PRO A 15 -7.63 26.57 6.97
N GLU A 16 -7.37 27.85 7.27
CA GLU A 16 -7.27 28.35 8.64
C GLU A 16 -8.65 28.28 9.34
N GLY A 17 -8.68 27.84 10.60
CA GLY A 17 -9.89 27.83 11.45
C GLY A 17 -10.76 26.58 11.38
N LEU A 18 -10.21 25.42 11.00
CA LEU A 18 -10.94 24.14 11.08
C LEU A 18 -11.02 23.66 12.54
N ASP A 19 -12.21 23.74 13.13
CA ASP A 19 -12.51 23.06 14.38
C ASP A 19 -12.56 21.53 14.17
N PHE A 20 -12.12 20.78 15.18
CA PHE A 20 -12.23 19.33 15.16
C PHE A 20 -13.71 18.92 15.25
N GLU A 21 -14.19 18.25 14.20
CA GLU A 21 -15.52 17.67 14.18
C GLU A 21 -15.47 16.13 14.08
N PRO A 22 -16.40 15.41 14.74
CA PRO A 22 -16.49 13.96 14.60
C PRO A 22 -16.92 13.59 13.18
N GLY A 23 -16.06 12.86 12.46
CA GLY A 23 -16.34 12.37 11.12
C GLY A 23 -17.12 11.06 11.08
N PHE A 24 -17.07 10.23 12.13
CA PHE A 24 -17.74 8.93 12.13
C PHE A 24 -19.23 9.08 12.49
N ASN A 25 -20.10 8.67 11.58
CA ASN A 25 -21.55 8.64 11.79
C ASN A 25 -22.25 7.58 10.91
N ILE A 26 -23.58 7.53 11.00
CA ILE A 26 -24.40 6.58 10.23
C ILE A 26 -24.21 6.71 8.71
N LYS A 27 -23.94 7.91 8.19
CA LYS A 27 -23.66 8.12 6.76
C LYS A 27 -22.35 7.43 6.38
N THR A 28 -21.31 7.59 7.19
CA THR A 28 -20.03 6.93 6.95
C THR A 28 -20.10 5.42 7.06
N LEU A 29 -20.99 4.89 7.93
CA LEU A 29 -21.24 3.45 8.01
C LEU A 29 -21.88 2.90 6.72
N TRP A 30 -22.93 3.55 6.22
CA TRP A 30 -23.58 3.14 4.96
C TRP A 30 -22.64 3.21 3.76
N ALA A 31 -21.81 4.24 3.72
CA ALA A 31 -20.78 4.38 2.70
C ALA A 31 -19.73 3.27 2.78
N ALA A 32 -19.27 2.92 3.99
CA ALA A 32 -18.34 1.81 4.19
C ALA A 32 -18.93 0.47 3.72
N LEU A 33 -20.22 0.21 3.99
CA LEU A 33 -20.92 -0.96 3.49
C LEU A 33 -21.04 -0.95 1.96
N PHE A 34 -21.35 0.20 1.36
CA PHE A 34 -21.37 0.36 -0.10
C PHE A 34 -20.02 0.02 -0.72
N VAL A 35 -18.92 0.55 -0.18
CA VAL A 35 -17.56 0.23 -0.62
C VAL A 35 -17.29 -1.27 -0.50
N GLY A 36 -17.60 -1.86 0.66
CA GLY A 36 -17.34 -3.27 0.94
C GLY A 36 -18.14 -4.25 0.06
N PHE A 37 -19.41 -4.00 -0.19
CA PHE A 37 -20.27 -4.94 -0.94
C PHE A 37 -20.30 -4.71 -2.44
N ILE A 38 -20.10 -3.48 -2.91
CA ILE A 38 -20.22 -3.14 -4.34
C ILE A 38 -18.86 -2.92 -4.99
N MET A 39 -17.97 -2.17 -4.34
CA MET A 39 -16.69 -1.82 -4.94
C MET A 39 -15.65 -2.93 -4.77
N LEU A 40 -15.64 -3.60 -3.63
CA LEU A 40 -14.68 -4.68 -3.36
C LEU A 40 -14.73 -5.79 -4.43
N PRO A 41 -15.90 -6.38 -4.78
CA PRO A 41 -15.93 -7.44 -5.79
C PRO A 41 -15.49 -6.95 -7.18
N GLY A 42 -15.82 -5.70 -7.53
CA GLY A 42 -15.37 -5.07 -8.77
C GLY A 42 -13.86 -4.88 -8.81
N ALA A 43 -13.25 -4.45 -7.70
CA ALA A 43 -11.80 -4.27 -7.58
C ALA A 43 -11.05 -5.61 -7.65
N ILE A 44 -11.57 -6.66 -7.01
CA ILE A 44 -11.04 -8.03 -7.11
C ILE A 44 -11.07 -8.48 -8.58
N TYR A 45 -12.24 -8.41 -9.23
CA TYR A 45 -12.42 -8.86 -10.60
C TYR A 45 -11.47 -8.13 -11.56
N LEU A 46 -11.44 -6.80 -11.47
CA LEU A 46 -10.61 -5.99 -12.34
C LEU A 46 -9.13 -6.31 -12.16
N GLY A 47 -8.66 -6.42 -10.90
CA GLY A 47 -7.27 -6.78 -10.63
C GLY A 47 -6.88 -8.17 -11.16
N LEU A 48 -7.78 -9.15 -11.07
CA LEU A 48 -7.56 -10.49 -11.65
C LEU A 48 -7.50 -10.47 -13.18
N VAL A 49 -8.27 -9.60 -13.84
CA VAL A 49 -8.30 -9.48 -15.32
C VAL A 49 -7.10 -8.70 -15.85
N THR A 50 -6.74 -7.60 -15.19
CA THR A 50 -5.66 -6.71 -15.65
C THR A 50 -4.27 -7.14 -15.18
N GLY A 51 -4.19 -7.99 -14.14
CA GLY A 51 -2.93 -8.40 -13.51
C GLY A 51 -2.14 -7.24 -12.91
N GLN A 52 -2.79 -6.10 -12.64
CA GLN A 52 -2.18 -4.86 -12.18
C GLN A 52 -3.06 -4.18 -11.13
N SER A 53 -2.42 -3.50 -10.17
CA SER A 53 -3.16 -2.80 -9.11
C SER A 53 -3.75 -1.50 -9.63
N MET A 54 -5.07 -1.42 -9.72
CA MET A 54 -5.79 -0.15 -9.83
C MET A 54 -6.12 0.47 -8.48
N ALA A 55 -5.52 -0.06 -7.40
CA ALA A 55 -5.93 0.23 -6.03
C ALA A 55 -5.98 1.74 -5.74
N GLY A 56 -4.98 2.50 -6.21
CA GLY A 56 -4.98 3.95 -6.07
C GLY A 56 -6.15 4.65 -6.76
N GLY A 57 -6.57 4.24 -7.96
CA GLY A 57 -7.64 4.90 -8.73
C GLY A 57 -9.05 4.48 -8.29
N ALA A 58 -9.25 3.21 -7.96
CA ALA A 58 -10.55 2.67 -7.56
C ALA A 58 -11.09 3.29 -6.26
N GLU A 59 -10.21 3.64 -5.33
CA GLU A 59 -10.55 4.37 -4.09
C GLU A 59 -11.15 5.74 -4.40
N TRP A 60 -10.49 6.53 -5.26
CA TRP A 60 -10.95 7.85 -5.65
C TRP A 60 -12.26 7.80 -6.43
N VAL A 61 -12.40 6.86 -7.37
CA VAL A 61 -13.65 6.67 -8.12
C VAL A 61 -14.80 6.35 -7.19
N THR A 62 -14.58 5.46 -6.22
CA THR A 62 -15.58 5.13 -5.18
C THR A 62 -16.02 6.37 -4.43
N LEU A 63 -15.05 7.17 -3.97
CA LEU A 63 -15.32 8.38 -3.21
C LEU A 63 -16.10 9.42 -4.04
N ILE A 64 -15.72 9.62 -5.30
CA ILE A 64 -16.41 10.54 -6.23
C ILE A 64 -17.85 10.09 -6.48
N LEU A 65 -18.06 8.80 -6.80
CA LEU A 65 -19.40 8.26 -7.00
C LEU A 65 -20.28 8.43 -5.77
N PHE A 66 -19.72 8.17 -4.57
CA PHE A 66 -20.46 8.33 -3.34
C PHE A 66 -20.81 9.80 -3.04
N ILE A 67 -19.86 10.71 -3.24
CA ILE A 67 -20.09 12.16 -3.12
C ILE A 67 -21.19 12.60 -4.11
N GLU A 68 -21.17 12.10 -5.34
CA GLU A 68 -22.16 12.44 -6.37
C GLU A 68 -23.56 11.90 -6.05
N ILE A 69 -23.67 10.67 -5.54
CA ILE A 69 -24.92 10.11 -5.03
C ILE A 69 -25.45 10.92 -3.84
N ALA A 70 -24.58 11.28 -2.89
CA ALA A 70 -24.93 12.09 -1.74
C ALA A 70 -25.46 13.47 -2.16
N LYS A 71 -24.77 14.13 -3.11
CA LYS A 71 -25.20 15.40 -3.70
C LYS A 71 -26.60 15.29 -4.33
N ARG A 72 -26.86 14.24 -5.11
CA ARG A 72 -28.17 14.00 -5.75
C ARG A 72 -29.28 13.67 -4.77
N SER A 73 -28.92 13.13 -3.60
CA SER A 73 -29.83 12.87 -2.49
C SER A 73 -29.95 14.07 -1.54
N PHE A 74 -29.44 15.25 -1.93
CA PHE A 74 -29.41 16.48 -1.13
C PHE A 74 -28.69 16.34 0.22
N VAL A 75 -27.81 15.35 0.35
CA VAL A 75 -26.96 15.13 1.52
C VAL A 75 -25.62 15.80 1.30
N ARG A 76 -25.22 16.70 2.21
CA ARG A 76 -23.87 17.25 2.25
C ARG A 76 -22.98 16.38 3.13
N LEU A 77 -21.77 16.10 2.64
CA LEU A 77 -20.73 15.40 3.37
C LEU A 77 -19.71 16.41 3.91
N ARG A 78 -19.30 16.21 5.15
CA ARG A 78 -18.27 17.04 5.80
C ARG A 78 -16.87 16.56 5.40
N PRO A 79 -15.83 17.41 5.46
CA PRO A 79 -14.46 17.00 5.12
C PRO A 79 -13.97 15.77 5.91
N GLN A 80 -14.29 15.68 7.19
CA GLN A 80 -13.91 14.56 8.05
C GLN A 80 -14.63 13.26 7.67
N GLU A 81 -15.89 13.35 7.20
CA GLU A 81 -16.62 12.20 6.66
C GLU A 81 -15.94 11.73 5.38
N VAL A 82 -15.65 12.64 4.44
CA VAL A 82 -14.94 12.35 3.18
C VAL A 82 -13.58 11.69 3.42
N ILE A 83 -12.81 12.20 4.39
CA ILE A 83 -11.53 11.62 4.77
C ILE A 83 -11.71 10.19 5.31
N ILE A 84 -12.66 9.95 6.22
CA ILE A 84 -12.91 8.59 6.72
C ILE A 84 -13.31 7.66 5.58
N LEU A 85 -14.15 8.12 4.64
CA LEU A 85 -14.52 7.33 3.47
C LEU A 85 -13.33 7.01 2.58
N TYR A 86 -12.44 7.97 2.37
CA TYR A 86 -11.19 7.76 1.64
C TYR A 86 -10.35 6.65 2.29
N TRP A 87 -10.13 6.71 3.62
CA TRP A 87 -9.35 5.71 4.34
C TRP A 87 -10.02 4.33 4.39
N VAL A 88 -11.36 4.29 4.47
CA VAL A 88 -12.11 3.03 4.41
C VAL A 88 -12.04 2.42 3.02
N ALA A 89 -12.24 3.23 1.97
CA ALA A 89 -12.07 2.81 0.58
C ALA A 89 -10.66 2.27 0.35
N GLY A 90 -9.65 3.01 0.78
CA GLY A 90 -8.27 2.55 0.64
C GLY A 90 -7.95 1.31 1.44
N GLY A 91 -8.40 1.22 2.69
CA GLY A 91 -8.22 0.01 3.49
C GLY A 91 -8.86 -1.24 2.87
N LEU A 92 -9.98 -1.08 2.15
CA LEU A 92 -10.71 -2.19 1.53
C LEU A 92 -10.17 -2.56 0.15
N VAL A 93 -9.67 -1.58 -0.61
CA VAL A 93 -9.20 -1.78 -1.98
C VAL A 93 -7.69 -2.00 -2.06
N MET A 94 -6.95 -1.69 -0.97
CA MET A 94 -5.51 -1.89 -0.84
C MET A 94 -5.07 -3.29 -1.27
N MET A 95 -3.90 -3.31 -1.90
CA MET A 95 -3.18 -4.52 -2.28
C MET A 95 -2.84 -5.36 -1.05
N GLY A 96 -3.34 -6.58 -1.02
CA GLY A 96 -2.94 -7.59 -0.06
C GLY A 96 -1.80 -8.43 -0.64
N GLY A 97 -0.71 -8.60 0.11
CA GLY A 97 0.29 -9.61 -0.20
C GLY A 97 0.04 -10.85 0.64
N LYS A 98 0.03 -12.05 0.01
CA LYS A 98 0.16 -13.29 0.77
C LYS A 98 1.64 -13.61 0.92
N LEU A 99 2.12 -13.67 2.16
CA LEU A 99 3.53 -13.90 2.45
C LEU A 99 4.03 -15.16 1.74
N GLY A 100 5.12 -15.02 0.96
CA GLY A 100 5.78 -16.15 0.29
C GLY A 100 5.20 -16.58 -1.06
N THR A 101 4.12 -15.97 -1.56
CA THR A 101 3.56 -16.34 -2.88
C THR A 101 4.05 -15.47 -4.03
N GLY A 102 4.64 -14.29 -3.74
CA GLY A 102 4.95 -13.27 -4.76
C GLY A 102 3.71 -12.74 -5.50
N ALA A 103 2.51 -13.20 -5.12
CA ALA A 103 1.26 -12.84 -5.76
C ALA A 103 0.71 -11.56 -5.13
N GLU A 104 0.58 -10.56 -5.97
CA GLU A 104 -0.13 -9.32 -5.68
C GLU A 104 -1.64 -9.59 -5.74
N LEU A 105 -2.32 -9.62 -4.58
CA LEU A 105 -3.75 -9.91 -4.49
C LEU A 105 -4.56 -8.62 -4.38
N PHE A 106 -5.56 -8.51 -5.25
CA PHE A 106 -6.40 -7.33 -5.40
C PHE A 106 -7.68 -7.44 -4.56
N GLY A 107 -8.19 -6.29 -4.08
CA GLY A 107 -9.44 -6.22 -3.33
C GLY A 107 -9.33 -6.65 -1.87
N GLY A 108 -8.24 -6.21 -1.23
CA GLY A 108 -8.10 -6.24 0.21
C GLY A 108 -8.18 -7.63 0.84
N PRO A 109 -8.70 -7.74 2.07
CA PRO A 109 -8.64 -8.97 2.85
C PRO A 109 -9.36 -10.17 2.21
N PHE A 110 -10.40 -9.93 1.41
CA PHE A 110 -11.15 -10.99 0.72
C PHE A 110 -10.46 -11.49 -0.54
N GLY A 111 -9.60 -10.69 -1.19
CA GLY A 111 -8.75 -11.15 -2.28
C GLY A 111 -7.85 -12.32 -1.87
N GLY A 112 -7.35 -12.30 -0.63
CA GLY A 112 -6.64 -13.41 0.02
C GLY A 112 -7.43 -14.71 0.04
N LEU A 113 -8.70 -14.66 0.43
CA LEU A 113 -9.56 -15.85 0.52
C LEU A 113 -9.85 -16.47 -0.87
N ILE A 114 -9.94 -15.64 -1.91
CA ILE A 114 -10.13 -16.11 -3.29
C ILE A 114 -8.89 -16.86 -3.78
N TRP A 115 -7.70 -16.32 -3.48
CA TRP A 115 -6.45 -17.02 -3.76
C TRP A 115 -6.38 -18.36 -3.02
N ASP A 116 -6.80 -18.40 -1.77
CA ASP A 116 -6.74 -19.62 -0.96
C ASP A 116 -7.71 -20.69 -1.47
N GLN A 117 -8.91 -20.27 -1.87
CA GLN A 117 -9.88 -21.10 -2.58
C GLN A 117 -9.29 -21.67 -3.88
N TYR A 118 -8.56 -20.87 -4.65
CA TYR A 118 -7.91 -21.32 -5.89
C TYR A 118 -6.79 -22.32 -5.59
N LEU A 119 -5.91 -21.98 -4.63
CA LEU A 119 -4.73 -22.77 -4.29
C LEU A 119 -5.13 -24.18 -3.86
N ILE A 120 -6.08 -24.35 -2.93
CA ILE A 120 -6.48 -25.67 -2.43
C ILE A 120 -7.11 -26.58 -3.51
N GLN A 121 -7.68 -25.98 -4.56
CA GLN A 121 -8.28 -26.69 -5.70
C GLN A 121 -7.28 -26.91 -6.85
N SER A 122 -6.12 -26.25 -6.81
CA SER A 122 -5.12 -26.34 -7.86
C SER A 122 -4.46 -27.73 -7.90
N PRO A 123 -4.09 -28.24 -9.08
CA PRO A 123 -3.32 -29.49 -9.20
C PRO A 123 -1.99 -29.45 -8.41
N GLN A 124 -1.39 -28.27 -8.28
CA GLN A 124 -0.14 -28.04 -7.56
C GLN A 124 -0.30 -28.25 -6.04
N ALA A 125 -1.50 -28.14 -5.51
CA ALA A 125 -1.82 -28.42 -4.11
C ALA A 125 -2.37 -29.85 -3.89
N ASP A 126 -2.36 -30.71 -4.91
CA ASP A 126 -2.66 -32.13 -4.73
C ASP A 126 -1.67 -32.73 -3.72
N GLY A 127 -2.19 -33.43 -2.70
CA GLY A 127 -1.41 -33.89 -1.55
C GLY A 127 -1.21 -32.84 -0.45
N LEU A 128 -1.05 -31.55 -0.78
CA LEU A 128 -0.87 -30.48 0.23
C LEU A 128 -2.18 -30.05 0.88
N HIS A 129 -3.31 -30.13 0.16
CA HIS A 129 -4.63 -29.69 0.63
C HIS A 129 -5.06 -30.30 1.98
N GLN A 130 -4.56 -31.49 2.32
CA GLN A 130 -4.87 -32.19 3.58
C GLN A 130 -4.22 -31.53 4.80
N HIS A 131 -3.13 -30.78 4.59
CA HIS A 131 -2.41 -30.07 5.64
C HIS A 131 -2.88 -28.63 5.81
N ILE A 132 -3.77 -28.15 4.93
CA ILE A 132 -4.33 -26.80 5.03
C ILE A 132 -5.48 -26.81 6.04
N PRO A 133 -5.41 -26.04 7.13
CA PRO A 133 -6.47 -26.01 8.13
C PRO A 133 -7.77 -25.39 7.61
N ASP A 134 -8.89 -25.82 8.19
CA ASP A 134 -10.24 -25.35 7.86
C ASP A 134 -10.49 -23.87 8.20
N TRP A 135 -9.69 -23.30 9.10
CA TRP A 135 -9.72 -21.88 9.43
C TRP A 135 -9.00 -21.00 8.40
N VAL A 136 -8.23 -21.56 7.47
CA VAL A 136 -7.63 -20.83 6.35
C VAL A 136 -8.60 -20.76 5.18
N VAL A 137 -9.14 -21.91 4.78
CA VAL A 137 -10.03 -22.05 3.63
C VAL A 137 -10.92 -23.29 3.84
N PRO A 138 -12.16 -23.32 3.32
CA PRO A 138 -12.98 -24.52 3.36
C PRO A 138 -12.26 -25.73 2.72
N PRO A 139 -12.49 -26.96 3.22
CA PRO A 139 -11.89 -28.16 2.65
C PRO A 139 -12.24 -28.36 1.17
N ARG A 140 -11.33 -29.00 0.43
CA ARG A 140 -11.58 -29.37 -0.97
C ARG A 140 -12.82 -30.27 -1.10
N GLY A 141 -13.70 -29.97 -2.03
CA GLY A 141 -14.98 -30.67 -2.21
C GLY A 141 -16.09 -30.19 -1.26
N SER A 142 -15.86 -29.15 -0.47
CA SER A 142 -16.94 -28.47 0.26
C SER A 142 -17.95 -27.85 -0.72
N PRO A 143 -19.27 -27.92 -0.43
CA PRO A 143 -20.30 -27.22 -1.20
C PRO A 143 -20.05 -25.71 -1.33
N ALA A 144 -19.31 -25.11 -0.39
CA ALA A 144 -18.92 -23.70 -0.44
C ALA A 144 -18.03 -23.38 -1.64
N LEU A 145 -17.09 -24.28 -1.95
CA LEU A 145 -16.14 -24.11 -3.04
C LEU A 145 -16.77 -24.42 -4.39
N GLU A 146 -17.62 -25.44 -4.44
CA GLU A 146 -18.39 -25.81 -5.64
C GLU A 146 -19.38 -24.72 -6.02
N GLY A 147 -20.11 -24.19 -5.05
CA GLY A 147 -21.07 -23.09 -5.23
C GLY A 147 -20.42 -21.72 -5.42
N ARG A 148 -19.08 -21.61 -5.32
CA ARG A 148 -18.31 -20.36 -5.43
C ARG A 148 -18.92 -19.21 -4.62
N SER A 149 -19.34 -19.49 -3.39
CA SER A 149 -20.09 -18.55 -2.56
C SER A 149 -19.50 -18.43 -1.16
N PHE A 150 -19.24 -17.19 -0.74
CA PHE A 150 -18.80 -16.85 0.62
C PHE A 150 -19.93 -16.93 1.66
N LEU A 151 -21.18 -17.13 1.24
CA LEU A 151 -22.33 -17.19 2.15
C LEU A 151 -22.53 -18.58 2.78
N HIS A 152 -21.76 -19.58 2.37
CA HIS A 152 -21.85 -20.92 2.94
C HIS A 152 -21.25 -20.98 4.36
N PRO A 153 -21.83 -21.74 5.31
CA PRO A 153 -21.34 -21.83 6.69
C PRO A 153 -19.87 -22.23 6.84
N ASP A 154 -19.31 -23.00 5.90
CA ASP A 154 -17.89 -23.41 5.94
C ASP A 154 -16.93 -22.21 5.87
N TRP A 155 -17.37 -21.06 5.34
CA TRP A 155 -16.60 -19.83 5.33
C TRP A 155 -16.62 -19.06 6.67
N ILE A 156 -17.49 -19.42 7.62
CA ILE A 156 -17.61 -18.70 8.90
C ILE A 156 -16.28 -18.69 9.65
N LYS A 157 -15.57 -19.82 9.71
CA LYS A 157 -14.28 -19.92 10.41
C LYS A 157 -13.21 -19.01 9.77
N PRO A 158 -12.91 -19.13 8.45
CA PRO A 158 -11.97 -18.21 7.79
C PRO A 158 -12.36 -16.74 7.89
N ILE A 159 -13.64 -16.40 7.67
CA ILE A 159 -14.09 -15.01 7.69
C ILE A 159 -14.02 -14.44 9.12
N ALA A 160 -14.41 -15.19 10.14
CA ALA A 160 -14.32 -14.73 11.52
C ALA A 160 -12.87 -14.48 11.95
N LEU A 161 -11.95 -15.36 11.56
CA LEU A 161 -10.53 -15.17 11.82
C LEU A 161 -9.98 -13.95 11.06
N LEU A 162 -10.32 -13.82 9.77
CA LEU A 162 -9.95 -12.67 8.94
C LEU A 162 -10.38 -11.35 9.59
N LEU A 163 -11.66 -11.24 9.99
CA LEU A 163 -12.20 -10.05 10.65
C LEU A 163 -11.48 -9.77 11.98
N THR A 164 -11.21 -10.80 12.77
CA THR A 164 -10.48 -10.67 14.03
C THR A 164 -9.09 -10.10 13.79
N VAL A 165 -8.34 -10.67 12.84
CA VAL A 165 -6.99 -10.20 12.48
C VAL A 165 -7.02 -8.77 11.97
N ILE A 166 -7.97 -8.40 11.10
CA ILE A 166 -8.10 -7.02 10.60
C ILE A 166 -8.34 -6.05 11.75
N VAL A 167 -9.26 -6.37 12.66
CA VAL A 167 -9.56 -5.51 13.82
C VAL A 167 -8.31 -5.33 14.68
N MET A 168 -7.58 -6.40 14.97
CA MET A 168 -6.32 -6.34 15.74
C MET A 168 -5.24 -5.52 15.02
N MET A 169 -5.09 -5.71 13.71
CA MET A 169 -4.16 -4.93 12.89
C MET A 169 -4.53 -3.45 12.88
N LYS A 170 -5.81 -3.10 12.81
CA LYS A 170 -6.27 -1.71 12.88
C LYS A 170 -6.06 -1.11 14.27
N ILE A 171 -6.33 -1.85 15.35
CA ILE A 171 -6.01 -1.42 16.71
C ILE A 171 -4.52 -1.16 16.84
N ASN A 172 -3.65 -2.08 16.40
CA ASN A 172 -2.20 -1.93 16.45
C ASN A 172 -1.70 -0.74 15.64
N SER A 173 -2.17 -0.62 14.39
CA SER A 173 -1.78 0.46 13.48
C SER A 173 -2.21 1.84 14.01
N LEU A 174 -3.44 1.96 14.54
CA LEU A 174 -3.93 3.22 15.10
C LEU A 174 -3.24 3.57 16.43
N SER A 175 -3.02 2.60 17.31
CA SER A 175 -2.41 2.84 18.62
C SER A 175 -0.92 3.17 18.53
N LEU A 176 -0.11 2.30 17.91
CA LEU A 176 1.31 2.55 17.72
C LEU A 176 1.56 3.71 16.76
N GLY A 177 0.79 3.81 15.68
CA GLY A 177 0.86 4.95 14.75
C GLY A 177 0.56 6.27 15.44
N TYR A 178 -0.40 6.31 16.37
CA TYR A 178 -0.66 7.49 17.20
C TYR A 178 0.51 7.81 18.13
N VAL A 179 1.11 6.81 18.79
CA VAL A 179 2.30 7.02 19.64
C VAL A 179 3.46 7.59 18.83
N LEU A 180 3.73 7.03 17.66
CA LEU A 180 4.79 7.51 16.77
C LEU A 180 4.49 8.92 16.32
N PHE A 181 3.26 9.21 15.86
CA PHE A 181 2.82 10.56 15.52
C PHE A 181 3.11 11.56 16.65
N ARG A 182 2.80 11.22 17.90
CA ARG A 182 3.07 12.06 19.07
C ARG A 182 4.56 12.31 19.28
N ILE A 183 5.40 11.32 19.01
CA ILE A 183 6.85 11.45 19.14
C ILE A 183 7.41 12.29 17.99
N THR A 184 7.15 11.90 16.75
CA THR A 184 7.81 12.43 15.57
C THR A 184 7.24 13.79 15.13
N ASN A 185 5.94 14.05 15.35
CA ASN A 185 5.32 15.33 15.02
C ASN A 185 5.30 16.31 16.21
N ASP A 186 4.79 15.89 17.37
CA ASP A 186 4.61 16.84 18.49
C ASP A 186 5.93 17.09 19.25
N ILE A 187 6.82 16.09 19.38
CA ILE A 187 8.10 16.24 20.10
C ILE A 187 9.23 16.60 19.14
N GLU A 188 9.45 15.82 18.09
CA GLU A 188 10.59 15.97 17.17
C GLU A 188 10.35 16.98 16.03
N LYS A 189 9.08 17.33 15.76
CA LYS A 189 8.67 18.29 14.72
C LYS A 189 9.29 17.99 13.35
N LEU A 190 9.32 16.72 12.95
CA LEU A 190 9.84 16.31 11.65
C LEU A 190 9.01 16.90 10.49
N PRO A 191 9.65 17.32 9.38
CA PRO A 191 8.94 17.77 8.19
C PRO A 191 8.32 16.56 7.47
N TYR A 192 7.00 16.58 7.26
CA TYR A 192 6.25 15.55 6.55
C TYR A 192 5.87 16.00 5.13
N PRO A 193 6.80 15.94 4.15
CA PRO A 193 6.58 16.51 2.82
C PRO A 193 5.44 15.84 2.04
N LEU A 194 5.18 14.55 2.28
CA LEU A 194 4.12 13.80 1.58
C LEU A 194 2.73 13.95 2.23
N ALA A 195 2.68 14.28 3.53
CA ALA A 195 1.41 14.39 4.26
C ALA A 195 0.54 15.53 3.71
N THR A 196 1.16 16.61 3.28
CA THR A 196 0.48 17.77 2.70
C THR A 196 -0.15 17.45 1.34
N VAL A 197 0.48 16.60 0.53
CA VAL A 197 -0.04 16.15 -0.77
C VAL A 197 -1.26 15.26 -0.58
N GLN A 198 -1.19 14.27 0.31
CA GLN A 198 -2.30 13.39 0.62
C GLN A 198 -3.49 14.16 1.22
N ALA A 199 -3.23 15.08 2.16
CA ALA A 199 -4.27 15.92 2.76
C ALA A 199 -4.89 16.89 1.74
N GLY A 200 -4.09 17.44 0.82
CA GLY A 200 -4.56 18.30 -0.26
C GLY A 200 -5.58 17.63 -1.17
N GLY A 201 -5.35 16.36 -1.56
CA GLY A 201 -6.28 15.58 -2.38
C GLY A 201 -7.63 15.35 -1.69
N ALA A 202 -7.62 14.92 -0.42
CA ALA A 202 -8.86 14.71 0.33
C ALA A 202 -9.64 16.02 0.57
N THR A 203 -8.92 17.12 0.82
CA THR A 203 -9.52 18.44 1.06
C THR A 203 -10.14 19.01 -0.22
N ALA A 204 -9.51 18.82 -1.38
CA ALA A 204 -10.05 19.25 -2.68
C ALA A 204 -11.42 18.60 -2.96
N LEU A 205 -11.58 17.31 -2.66
CA LEU A 205 -12.87 16.63 -2.82
C LEU A 205 -13.92 17.10 -1.83
N ALA A 206 -13.52 17.40 -0.59
CA ALA A 206 -14.42 17.94 0.41
C ALA A 206 -14.95 19.34 0.01
N GLU A 207 -14.09 20.21 -0.53
CA GLU A 207 -14.48 21.53 -1.05
C GLU A 207 -15.53 21.43 -2.16
N SER A 208 -15.44 20.40 -3.03
CA SER A 208 -16.44 20.13 -4.07
C SER A 208 -17.84 19.82 -3.51
N SER A 209 -17.96 19.35 -2.27
CA SER A 209 -19.27 19.14 -1.61
C SER A 209 -19.88 20.44 -1.09
N GLY A 210 -19.09 21.50 -0.92
CA GLY A 210 -19.47 22.76 -0.27
C GLY A 210 -19.91 23.89 -1.20
N GLN A 211 -20.02 23.65 -2.52
CA GLN A 211 -20.25 24.69 -3.54
C GLN A 211 -19.17 25.80 -3.57
N ARG A 212 -17.96 25.53 -3.03
CA ARG A 212 -16.79 26.40 -3.20
C ARG A 212 -15.82 25.68 -4.12
N GLU A 213 -15.81 26.08 -5.39
CA GLU A 213 -14.83 25.60 -6.36
C GLU A 213 -13.59 26.49 -6.27
N GLY A 214 -12.54 26.00 -5.60
CA GLY A 214 -11.22 26.64 -5.60
C GLY A 214 -10.33 26.13 -6.73
N TRP A 215 -9.13 26.71 -6.85
CA TRP A 215 -8.10 26.28 -7.83
C TRP A 215 -7.78 24.77 -7.80
N ARG A 216 -7.99 24.12 -6.64
CA ARG A 216 -7.80 22.68 -6.46
C ARG A 216 -8.71 21.85 -7.35
N TRP A 217 -9.93 22.34 -7.61
CA TRP A 217 -10.89 21.68 -8.49
C TRP A 217 -10.46 21.73 -9.96
N GLU A 218 -9.87 22.84 -10.39
CA GLU A 218 -9.32 22.97 -11.75
C GLU A 218 -8.17 21.97 -11.98
N VAL A 219 -7.22 21.92 -11.05
CA VAL A 219 -6.09 20.98 -11.11
C VAL A 219 -6.58 19.52 -11.06
N PHE A 220 -7.55 19.22 -10.19
CA PHE A 220 -8.18 17.91 -10.13
C PHE A 220 -8.84 17.54 -11.46
N SER A 221 -9.58 18.47 -12.08
CA SER A 221 -10.29 18.24 -13.34
C SER A 221 -9.33 18.00 -14.52
N ILE A 222 -8.22 18.74 -14.58
CA ILE A 222 -7.16 18.52 -15.58
C ILE A 222 -6.55 17.13 -15.40
N GLY A 223 -6.19 16.76 -14.15
CA GLY A 223 -5.66 15.43 -13.84
C GLY A 223 -6.65 14.31 -14.17
N ALA A 224 -7.93 14.50 -13.85
CA ALA A 224 -9.00 13.56 -14.17
C ALA A 224 -9.17 13.39 -15.68
N PHE A 225 -9.13 14.48 -16.46
CA PHE A 225 -9.23 14.41 -17.91
C PHE A 225 -8.06 13.65 -18.53
N ILE A 226 -6.82 13.96 -18.11
CA ILE A 226 -5.62 13.23 -18.53
C ILE A 226 -5.77 11.73 -18.18
N GLY A 227 -6.21 11.42 -16.96
CA GLY A 227 -6.44 10.06 -16.50
C GLY A 227 -7.51 9.31 -17.29
N ILE A 228 -8.61 9.97 -17.66
CA ILE A 228 -9.68 9.38 -18.50
C ILE A 228 -9.15 9.07 -19.90
N VAL A 229 -8.45 10.02 -20.53
CA VAL A 229 -7.87 9.83 -21.86
C VAL A 229 -6.85 8.69 -21.84
N TRP A 230 -5.96 8.68 -20.84
CA TRP A 230 -4.98 7.60 -20.71
C TRP A 230 -5.63 6.25 -20.42
N GLY A 231 -6.58 6.18 -19.49
CA GLY A 231 -7.31 4.97 -19.14
C GLY A 231 -8.12 4.41 -20.31
N LEU A 232 -8.66 5.27 -21.18
CA LEU A 232 -9.33 4.84 -22.40
C LEU A 232 -8.36 4.06 -23.31
N PHE A 233 -7.19 4.63 -23.59
CA PHE A 233 -6.21 4.00 -24.49
C PHE A 233 -5.50 2.80 -23.86
N TYR A 234 -5.15 2.90 -22.58
CA TYR A 234 -4.30 1.93 -21.90
C TYR A 234 -5.08 0.76 -21.30
N VAL A 235 -6.37 0.93 -20.96
CA VAL A 235 -7.17 -0.09 -20.26
C VAL A 235 -8.43 -0.45 -21.04
N VAL A 236 -9.26 0.54 -21.38
CA VAL A 236 -10.60 0.28 -21.94
C VAL A 236 -10.49 -0.35 -23.33
N ILE A 237 -9.66 0.18 -24.22
CA ILE A 237 -9.49 -0.38 -25.58
C ILE A 237 -9.00 -1.84 -25.53
N PRO A 238 -7.92 -2.19 -24.80
CA PRO A 238 -7.50 -3.59 -24.64
C PRO A 238 -8.58 -4.49 -24.03
N THR A 239 -9.29 -4.01 -23.00
CA THR A 239 -10.31 -4.81 -22.30
C THR A 239 -11.51 -5.09 -23.19
N VAL A 240 -12.06 -4.06 -23.85
CA VAL A 240 -13.23 -4.21 -24.73
C VAL A 240 -12.84 -5.02 -25.97
N SER A 241 -11.67 -4.75 -26.56
CA SER A 241 -11.21 -5.53 -27.71
C SER A 241 -11.00 -7.01 -27.36
N GLY A 242 -10.45 -7.34 -26.20
CA GLY A 242 -10.29 -8.74 -25.76
C GLY A 242 -11.61 -9.50 -25.54
N ILE A 243 -12.71 -8.79 -25.28
CA ILE A 243 -14.04 -9.42 -25.13
C ILE A 243 -14.65 -9.74 -26.51
N PHE A 244 -14.43 -8.88 -27.51
CA PHE A 244 -15.12 -8.97 -28.80
C PHE A 244 -14.24 -9.51 -29.95
N LEU A 245 -12.92 -9.44 -29.83
CA LEU A 245 -11.96 -9.85 -30.85
C LEU A 245 -11.15 -11.07 -30.36
N THR A 246 -10.64 -11.85 -31.31
CA THR A 246 -9.72 -12.96 -31.05
C THR A 246 -8.35 -12.49 -30.57
N GLU A 247 -7.94 -11.27 -30.92
CA GLU A 247 -6.70 -10.65 -30.47
C GLU A 247 -7.01 -9.29 -29.83
N THR A 248 -6.44 -9.05 -28.64
CA THR A 248 -6.56 -7.78 -27.94
C THR A 248 -5.82 -6.68 -28.69
N VAL A 249 -6.49 -5.58 -29.00
CA VAL A 249 -5.85 -4.40 -29.58
C VAL A 249 -5.17 -3.63 -28.46
N THR A 250 -3.85 -3.75 -28.37
CA THR A 250 -3.02 -2.99 -27.44
C THR A 250 -2.23 -1.92 -28.19
N ILE A 251 -2.52 -0.64 -27.91
CA ILE A 251 -1.79 0.49 -28.51
C ILE A 251 -0.37 0.57 -27.94
N LEU A 252 -0.25 0.36 -26.63
CA LEU A 252 1.02 0.24 -25.91
C LEU A 252 1.03 -1.09 -25.15
N PRO A 253 2.17 -1.81 -25.14
CA PRO A 253 2.35 -2.98 -24.30
C PRO A 253 2.10 -2.65 -22.82
N ILE A 254 1.38 -3.56 -22.15
CA ILE A 254 1.10 -3.54 -20.71
C ILE A 254 1.89 -4.70 -20.09
N PRO A 255 2.53 -4.54 -18.92
CA PRO A 255 2.62 -3.33 -18.09
C PRO A 255 3.73 -2.35 -18.49
N PHE A 256 4.64 -2.76 -19.37
CA PHE A 256 5.74 -1.95 -19.88
C PHE A 256 6.21 -2.47 -21.24
N ILE A 257 6.98 -1.65 -21.95
CA ILE A 257 7.70 -2.08 -23.15
C ILE A 257 9.00 -2.74 -22.71
N ASP A 258 9.14 -4.04 -22.97
CA ASP A 258 10.36 -4.78 -22.67
C ASP A 258 11.40 -4.62 -23.78
N LEU A 259 12.55 -4.03 -23.42
CA LEU A 259 13.71 -3.86 -24.31
C LEU A 259 14.85 -4.83 -23.97
N THR A 260 14.69 -5.65 -22.94
CA THR A 260 15.71 -6.58 -22.43
C THR A 260 16.14 -7.56 -23.51
N VAL A 261 15.18 -8.16 -24.23
CA VAL A 261 15.45 -9.13 -25.29
C VAL A 261 16.15 -8.48 -26.47
N SER A 262 15.75 -7.26 -26.84
CA SER A 262 16.33 -6.50 -27.95
C SER A 262 17.75 -6.04 -27.66
N LEU A 263 18.07 -5.77 -26.39
CA LEU A 263 19.37 -5.27 -25.95
C LEU A 263 20.30 -6.36 -25.41
N LYS A 264 19.90 -7.64 -25.46
CA LYS A 264 20.64 -8.78 -24.87
C LYS A 264 22.10 -8.88 -25.33
N GLU A 265 22.41 -8.46 -26.56
CA GLU A 265 23.76 -8.50 -27.11
C GLU A 265 24.65 -7.36 -26.59
N MET A 266 24.05 -6.21 -26.30
CA MET A 266 24.75 -5.04 -25.76
C MET A 266 24.84 -5.06 -24.24
N LEU A 267 23.81 -5.61 -23.58
CA LEU A 267 23.60 -5.55 -22.13
C LEU A 267 23.19 -6.94 -21.60
N PRO A 268 24.14 -7.89 -21.50
CA PRO A 268 23.83 -9.20 -20.96
C PRO A 268 23.37 -9.09 -19.50
N ALA A 269 22.32 -9.85 -19.14
CA ALA A 269 21.65 -9.79 -17.84
C ALA A 269 21.13 -8.39 -17.39
N GLY A 270 21.20 -7.37 -18.24
CA GLY A 270 20.69 -6.02 -17.96
C GLY A 270 19.20 -5.94 -18.24
N ILE A 271 18.41 -5.47 -17.27
CA ILE A 271 16.96 -5.30 -17.46
C ILE A 271 16.68 -3.89 -17.93
N MET A 272 16.06 -3.76 -19.10
CA MET A 272 15.67 -2.46 -19.62
C MET A 272 14.23 -2.50 -20.12
N GLY A 273 13.40 -1.65 -19.55
CA GLY A 273 12.02 -1.48 -19.98
C GLY A 273 11.58 -0.04 -19.85
N ILE A 274 10.61 0.35 -20.67
CA ILE A 274 9.95 1.66 -20.57
C ILE A 274 8.60 1.43 -19.91
N GLY A 275 8.46 1.94 -18.69
CA GLY A 275 7.17 1.96 -18.00
C GLY A 275 6.18 2.80 -18.79
N THR A 276 5.09 2.18 -19.24
CA THR A 276 4.01 2.85 -19.98
C THR A 276 2.90 3.33 -19.05
N ASP A 277 3.00 3.10 -17.73
CA ASP A 277 2.04 3.61 -16.77
C ASP A 277 2.28 5.09 -16.41
N LEU A 278 1.29 5.93 -16.73
CA LEU A 278 1.30 7.35 -16.39
C LEU A 278 1.28 7.60 -14.88
N GLY A 279 0.77 6.66 -14.08
CA GLY A 279 0.79 6.74 -12.62
C GLY A 279 2.19 6.93 -12.05
N HIS A 280 3.16 6.16 -12.54
CA HIS A 280 4.57 6.27 -12.14
C HIS A 280 5.17 7.64 -12.49
N VAL A 281 4.80 8.20 -13.64
CA VAL A 281 5.23 9.54 -14.05
C VAL A 281 4.67 10.60 -13.10
N MET A 282 3.38 10.50 -12.74
CA MET A 282 2.74 11.43 -11.81
C MET A 282 3.35 11.36 -10.41
N VAL A 283 3.64 10.16 -9.91
CA VAL A 283 4.33 9.97 -8.62
C VAL A 283 5.72 10.61 -8.64
N GLY A 284 6.45 10.53 -9.77
CA GLY A 284 7.74 11.19 -9.95
C GLY A 284 7.72 12.70 -9.74
N PHE A 285 6.63 13.39 -10.08
CA PHE A 285 6.47 14.83 -9.84
C PHE A 285 6.24 15.19 -8.36
N VAL A 286 5.81 14.22 -7.55
CA VAL A 286 5.53 14.40 -6.13
C VAL A 286 6.75 14.08 -5.26
N LEU A 287 7.58 13.15 -5.70
CA LEU A 287 8.76 12.72 -4.95
C LEU A 287 9.84 13.82 -4.91
N PRO A 288 10.60 13.92 -3.80
CA PRO A 288 11.77 14.79 -3.73
C PRO A 288 12.73 14.54 -4.90
N PHE A 289 13.18 15.63 -5.53
CA PHE A 289 14.02 15.57 -6.75
C PHE A 289 15.21 14.62 -6.63
N TRP A 290 15.93 14.67 -5.50
CA TRP A 290 17.10 13.81 -5.27
C TRP A 290 16.76 12.33 -5.12
N ILE A 291 15.55 11.99 -4.68
CA ILE A 291 15.08 10.60 -4.65
C ILE A 291 14.88 10.09 -6.07
N VAL A 292 14.29 10.91 -6.96
CA VAL A 292 14.08 10.56 -8.36
C VAL A 292 15.41 10.39 -9.09
N VAL A 293 16.33 11.35 -8.95
CA VAL A 293 17.66 11.29 -9.56
C VAL A 293 18.45 10.09 -9.02
N GLY A 294 18.44 9.86 -7.71
CA GLY A 294 19.12 8.72 -7.09
C GLY A 294 18.59 7.38 -7.58
N SER A 295 17.26 7.24 -7.65
CA SER A 295 16.61 6.02 -8.16
C SER A 295 16.93 5.77 -9.63
N PHE A 296 16.88 6.83 -10.45
CA PHE A 296 17.25 6.76 -11.87
C PHE A 296 18.71 6.38 -12.06
N ALA A 297 19.63 7.05 -11.37
CA ALA A 297 21.06 6.79 -11.46
C ALA A 297 21.41 5.37 -10.98
N ALA A 298 20.82 4.93 -9.87
CA ALA A 298 21.00 3.57 -9.36
C ALA A 298 20.47 2.54 -10.35
N ALA A 299 19.27 2.72 -10.90
CA ALA A 299 18.68 1.80 -11.87
C ALA A 299 19.53 1.70 -13.15
N PHE A 300 20.03 2.83 -13.66
CA PHE A 300 20.91 2.85 -14.82
C PHE A 300 22.24 2.17 -14.52
N LEU A 301 22.89 2.51 -13.41
CA LEU A 301 24.18 1.94 -13.06
C LEU A 301 24.08 0.42 -12.84
N VAL A 302 23.03 -0.04 -12.16
CA VAL A 302 22.78 -1.46 -11.91
C VAL A 302 22.55 -2.22 -13.22
N ASN A 303 21.62 -1.77 -14.05
CA ASN A 303 21.22 -2.54 -15.22
C ASN A 303 22.17 -2.37 -16.41
N LEU A 304 22.80 -1.21 -16.56
CA LEU A 304 23.68 -0.92 -17.71
C LEU A 304 25.13 -1.36 -17.46
N LEU A 305 25.57 -1.38 -16.19
CA LEU A 305 26.97 -1.65 -15.84
C LEU A 305 27.11 -2.87 -14.92
N ILE A 306 26.49 -2.86 -13.73
CA ILE A 306 26.73 -3.90 -12.73
C ILE A 306 26.27 -5.27 -13.22
N ASN A 307 25.05 -5.40 -13.73
CA ASN A 307 24.52 -6.71 -14.16
C ASN A 307 25.37 -7.31 -15.30
N PRO A 308 25.70 -6.58 -16.39
CA PRO A 308 26.62 -7.09 -17.40
C PRO A 308 28.00 -7.48 -16.86
N LEU A 309 28.55 -6.72 -15.91
CA LEU A 309 29.82 -7.05 -15.26
C LEU A 309 29.71 -8.33 -14.43
N LEU A 310 28.68 -8.46 -13.59
CA LEU A 310 28.44 -9.64 -12.77
C LEU A 310 28.22 -10.90 -13.64
N TYR A 311 27.53 -10.76 -14.77
CA TYR A 311 27.42 -11.83 -15.76
C TYR A 311 28.78 -12.21 -16.34
N SER A 312 29.62 -11.22 -16.68
CA SER A 312 30.97 -11.46 -17.21
C SER A 312 31.92 -12.12 -16.20
N PHE A 313 31.63 -11.98 -14.89
CA PHE A 313 32.34 -12.68 -13.80
C PHE A 313 31.68 -14.01 -13.41
N GLU A 314 30.74 -14.53 -14.22
CA GLU A 314 30.02 -15.79 -13.98
C GLU A 314 29.22 -15.83 -12.66
N VAL A 315 28.88 -14.65 -12.10
CA VAL A 315 28.05 -14.55 -10.89
C VAL A 315 26.57 -14.74 -11.24
N LEU A 316 26.11 -14.17 -12.36
CA LEU A 316 24.72 -14.29 -12.84
C LEU A 316 24.55 -15.48 -13.79
N HIS A 317 24.79 -16.69 -13.29
CA HIS A 317 24.85 -17.90 -14.10
C HIS A 317 23.47 -18.40 -14.60
N THR A 318 22.37 -17.99 -13.97
CA THR A 318 21.03 -18.49 -14.28
C THR A 318 20.42 -17.75 -15.47
N TRP A 319 20.98 -16.59 -15.85
CA TRP A 319 20.48 -15.82 -16.98
C TRP A 319 20.90 -16.44 -18.32
N GLU A 320 19.95 -16.53 -19.25
CA GLU A 320 20.21 -16.99 -20.62
C GLU A 320 19.77 -15.95 -21.68
N PRO A 321 20.49 -15.86 -22.82
CA PRO A 321 20.11 -14.97 -23.91
C PRO A 321 18.71 -15.28 -24.44
N GLY A 322 17.78 -14.33 -24.26
CA GLY A 322 16.38 -14.47 -24.69
C GLY A 322 15.37 -14.42 -23.55
N MET A 323 15.83 -14.44 -22.30
CA MET A 323 14.98 -14.13 -21.14
C MET A 323 14.43 -12.69 -21.24
N SER A 324 13.12 -12.53 -21.04
CA SER A 324 12.46 -11.21 -20.91
C SER A 324 12.79 -10.57 -19.56
N ALA A 325 12.31 -9.34 -19.34
CA ALA A 325 12.60 -8.56 -18.13
C ALA A 325 12.27 -9.31 -16.82
N ILE A 326 11.11 -9.96 -16.73
CA ILE A 326 10.65 -10.63 -15.50
C ILE A 326 11.50 -11.87 -15.17
N PRO A 327 11.70 -12.85 -16.08
CA PRO A 327 12.60 -13.96 -15.84
C PRO A 327 14.03 -13.52 -15.54
N THR A 328 14.53 -12.48 -16.22
CA THR A 328 15.85 -11.90 -15.95
C THR A 328 15.94 -11.33 -14.53
N GLN A 329 14.90 -10.61 -14.08
CA GLN A 329 14.81 -10.09 -12.70
C GLN A 329 14.85 -11.22 -11.68
N ILE A 330 14.09 -12.28 -11.91
CA ILE A 330 14.01 -13.43 -11.01
C ILE A 330 15.37 -14.15 -10.95
N ALA A 331 15.96 -14.46 -12.10
CA ALA A 331 17.27 -15.11 -12.20
C ALA A 331 18.35 -14.28 -11.49
N ASN A 332 18.48 -13.00 -11.83
CA ASN A 332 19.47 -12.12 -11.21
C ASN A 332 19.25 -11.94 -9.71
N SER A 333 17.99 -11.97 -9.26
CA SER A 333 17.65 -11.92 -7.84
C SER A 333 18.10 -13.16 -7.11
N PHE A 334 17.82 -14.35 -7.62
CA PHE A 334 18.27 -15.59 -7.00
C PHE A 334 19.80 -15.71 -6.97
N ASP A 335 20.48 -15.29 -8.03
CA ASP A 335 21.93 -15.43 -8.14
C ASP A 335 22.70 -14.44 -7.24
N PHE A 336 22.28 -13.17 -7.19
CA PHE A 336 23.03 -12.12 -6.49
C PHE A 336 22.16 -11.15 -5.68
N TRP A 337 21.13 -10.55 -6.28
CA TRP A 337 20.47 -9.38 -5.69
C TRP A 337 19.67 -9.69 -4.42
N LEU A 338 19.18 -10.91 -4.24
CA LEU A 338 18.53 -11.34 -3.00
C LEU A 338 19.53 -11.26 -1.83
N SER A 339 20.71 -11.88 -1.99
CA SER A 339 21.78 -11.86 -1.01
C SER A 339 22.28 -10.44 -0.74
N PHE A 340 22.47 -9.63 -1.78
CA PHE A 340 22.86 -8.23 -1.65
C PHE A 340 21.82 -7.40 -0.88
N THR A 341 20.53 -7.60 -1.17
CA THR A 341 19.43 -6.88 -0.50
C THR A 341 19.34 -7.27 0.97
N ILE A 342 19.46 -8.55 1.29
CA ILE A 342 19.48 -9.04 2.68
C ILE A 342 20.70 -8.46 3.42
N GLY A 343 21.88 -8.51 2.82
CA GLY A 343 23.10 -7.94 3.41
C GLY A 343 22.98 -6.43 3.65
N GLY A 344 22.46 -5.68 2.66
CA GLY A 344 22.20 -4.25 2.75
C GLY A 344 21.19 -3.93 3.86
N ALA A 345 20.10 -4.68 3.96
CA ALA A 345 19.10 -4.52 5.02
C ALA A 345 19.70 -4.73 6.42
N ILE A 346 20.58 -5.72 6.59
CA ILE A 346 21.30 -5.96 7.85
C ILE A 346 22.20 -4.78 8.21
N VAL A 347 22.95 -4.22 7.25
CA VAL A 347 23.81 -3.05 7.48
C VAL A 347 22.99 -1.83 7.87
N VAL A 348 21.90 -1.55 7.15
CA VAL A 348 21.00 -0.43 7.46
C VAL A 348 20.38 -0.61 8.84
N ALA A 349 19.94 -1.82 9.19
CA ALA A 349 19.43 -2.13 10.53
C ALA A 349 20.50 -1.91 11.61
N ALA A 350 21.71 -2.40 11.42
CA ALA A 350 22.82 -2.21 12.35
C ALA A 350 23.16 -0.72 12.54
N MET A 351 23.15 0.07 11.46
CA MET A 351 23.32 1.53 11.52
C MET A 351 22.18 2.22 12.27
N GLY A 352 20.93 1.79 12.06
CA GLY A 352 19.76 2.28 12.79
C GLY A 352 19.89 2.02 14.29
N PHE A 353 20.22 0.80 14.69
CA PHE A 353 20.47 0.45 16.09
C PHE A 353 21.62 1.25 16.70
N TRP A 354 22.71 1.43 15.96
CA TRP A 354 23.84 2.25 16.38
C TRP A 354 23.45 3.71 16.59
N MET A 355 22.68 4.29 15.67
CA MET A 355 22.23 5.68 15.75
C MET A 355 21.27 5.88 16.94
N VAL A 356 20.30 4.99 17.13
CA VAL A 356 19.40 5.03 18.29
C VAL A 356 20.18 4.88 19.59
N GLY A 357 21.10 3.91 19.66
CA GLY A 357 21.93 3.68 20.84
C GLY A 357 22.81 4.89 21.19
N THR A 358 23.46 5.50 20.20
CA THR A 358 24.29 6.70 20.39
C THR A 358 23.47 7.93 20.77
N THR A 359 22.27 8.11 20.20
CA THR A 359 21.34 9.19 20.58
C THR A 359 20.85 9.02 22.01
N MET A 360 20.40 7.81 22.40
CA MET A 360 19.99 7.54 23.79
C MET A 360 21.14 7.74 24.77
N TRP A 361 22.37 7.38 24.40
CA TRP A 361 23.55 7.63 25.23
C TRP A 361 23.81 9.13 25.42
N LYS A 362 23.73 9.93 24.35
CA LYS A 362 23.92 11.38 24.40
C LYS A 362 22.82 12.09 25.20
N MET A 363 21.59 11.58 25.15
CA MET A 363 20.45 12.14 25.87
C MET A 363 20.41 11.78 27.36
N ARG A 364 21.26 10.86 27.86
CA ARG A 364 21.34 10.52 29.30
C ARG A 364 21.73 11.70 30.21
N GLY A 365 22.26 12.78 29.66
CA GLY A 365 22.61 14.01 30.39
C GLY A 365 21.81 15.25 29.99
N ALA A 366 20.84 15.12 29.06
CA ALA A 366 20.01 16.24 28.65
C ALA A 366 18.90 16.46 29.67
N GLN A 367 18.85 17.64 30.27
CA GLN A 367 17.73 18.08 31.10
C GLN A 367 16.47 18.09 30.21
N ARG A 368 15.35 17.51 30.68
CA ARG A 368 14.06 17.60 29.99
C ARG A 368 13.73 19.09 29.84
N GLU A 369 13.99 19.66 28.67
CA GLU A 369 13.42 20.96 28.31
C GLU A 369 11.91 20.86 28.40
N ASP A 370 11.31 21.94 28.90
CA ASP A 370 9.88 22.03 29.17
C ASP A 370 9.09 21.51 27.98
N ARG A 371 8.22 20.54 28.25
CA ARG A 371 7.21 20.09 27.29
C ARG A 371 6.38 21.32 26.93
N GLU A 372 6.65 21.90 25.76
CA GLU A 372 5.74 22.88 25.17
C GLU A 372 4.33 22.31 25.29
N THR A 373 3.43 23.14 25.82
CA THR A 373 2.05 22.76 26.07
C THR A 373 1.44 22.29 24.76
N LEU A 374 1.10 20.99 24.72
CA LEU A 374 0.34 20.39 23.65
C LEU A 374 -0.85 21.32 23.29
N PRO A 375 -1.17 21.50 22.01
CA PRO A 375 -2.27 22.37 21.62
C PRO A 375 -3.54 21.99 22.37
N ALA A 376 -4.12 22.95 23.08
CA ALA A 376 -5.31 22.73 23.90
C ALA A 376 -6.49 22.24 23.04
N ASN A 377 -7.33 21.36 23.59
CA ASN A 377 -8.54 20.80 22.97
C ASN A 377 -8.38 19.79 21.79
N ARG A 378 -7.21 19.16 21.61
CA ARG A 378 -7.04 18.11 20.58
C ARG A 378 -7.71 16.76 20.90
N GLY A 379 -8.06 16.51 22.17
CA GLY A 379 -8.61 15.21 22.61
C GLY A 379 -7.57 14.08 22.64
N ASP A 380 -6.30 14.43 22.91
CA ASP A 380 -5.18 13.50 22.86
C ASP A 380 -5.26 12.36 23.88
N ILE A 381 -5.02 11.13 23.43
CA ILE A 381 -4.89 9.97 24.31
C ILE A 381 -3.50 10.02 24.97
N PRO A 382 -3.36 9.77 26.27
CA PRO A 382 -2.04 9.68 26.90
C PRO A 382 -1.20 8.58 26.24
N ILE A 383 0.06 8.89 25.90
CA ILE A 383 1.00 7.94 25.26
C ILE A 383 1.05 6.57 25.97
N PRO A 384 1.09 6.48 27.32
CA PRO A 384 1.09 5.19 28.01
C PRO A 384 -0.18 4.37 27.77
N VAL A 385 -1.33 5.02 27.62
CA VAL A 385 -2.61 4.34 27.34
C VAL A 385 -2.61 3.79 25.92
N ALA A 386 -2.15 4.59 24.94
CA ALA A 386 -2.02 4.13 23.56
C ALA A 386 -1.03 2.95 23.43
N LEU A 387 0.12 3.02 24.12
CA LEU A 387 1.06 1.90 24.22
C LEU A 387 0.45 0.68 24.90
N GLY A 388 -0.38 0.86 25.94
CA GLY A 388 -1.09 -0.23 26.60
C GLY A 388 -2.07 -0.94 25.68
N ILE A 389 -2.85 -0.18 24.88
CA ILE A 389 -3.76 -0.72 23.87
C ILE A 389 -2.99 -1.52 22.82
N TRP A 390 -1.88 -0.96 22.32
CA TRP A 390 -1.00 -1.65 21.39
C TRP A 390 -0.43 -2.95 21.99
N ALA A 391 0.09 -2.90 23.21
CA ALA A 391 0.69 -4.06 23.86
C ALA A 391 -0.33 -5.18 24.09
N LEU A 392 -1.56 -4.84 24.50
CA LEU A 392 -2.65 -5.80 24.68
C LEU A 392 -3.05 -6.45 23.35
N SER A 393 -3.18 -5.66 22.29
CA SER A 393 -3.55 -6.14 20.96
C SER A 393 -2.44 -7.01 20.33
N THR A 394 -1.17 -6.60 20.46
CA THR A 394 -0.01 -7.42 20.09
C THR A 394 0.06 -8.72 20.89
N LEU A 395 -0.17 -8.69 22.20
CA LEU A 395 -0.24 -9.90 23.01
C LEU A 395 -1.36 -10.82 22.54
N GLY A 396 -2.55 -10.28 22.26
CA GLY A 396 -3.65 -11.03 21.69
C GLY A 396 -3.25 -11.71 20.39
N PHE A 397 -2.48 -11.03 19.53
CA PHE A 397 -2.01 -11.60 18.27
C PHE A 397 -1.04 -12.76 18.49
N VAL A 398 -0.11 -12.63 19.45
CA VAL A 398 0.79 -13.72 19.84
C VAL A 398 0.02 -14.92 20.38
N VAL A 399 -0.99 -14.69 21.23
CA VAL A 399 -1.87 -15.75 21.75
C VAL A 399 -2.67 -16.41 20.63
N LEU A 400 -3.16 -15.65 19.67
CA LEU A 400 -3.90 -16.16 18.52
C LEU A 400 -3.01 -17.09 17.66
N VAL A 401 -1.77 -16.69 17.38
CA VAL A 401 -0.80 -17.53 16.65
C VAL A 401 -0.47 -18.80 17.43
N LEU A 402 -0.24 -18.68 18.74
CA LEU A 402 -0.02 -19.83 19.63
C LEU A 402 -1.17 -20.84 19.60
N TRP A 403 -2.41 -20.34 19.54
CA TRP A 403 -3.61 -21.18 19.50
C TRP A 403 -3.82 -21.85 18.14
N LEU A 404 -3.63 -21.11 17.04
CA LEU A 404 -3.83 -21.61 15.68
C LEU A 404 -2.72 -22.56 15.22
N VAL A 405 -1.47 -22.28 15.62
CA VAL A 405 -0.28 -23.02 15.17
C VAL A 405 0.60 -23.33 16.39
N PRO A 406 0.24 -24.32 17.22
CA PRO A 406 0.95 -24.62 18.47
C PRO A 406 2.38 -25.11 18.26
N GLY A 407 2.70 -25.62 17.07
CA GLY A 407 4.08 -26.00 16.70
C GLY A 407 4.97 -24.83 16.33
N PHE A 408 4.42 -23.63 16.12
CA PHE A 408 5.20 -22.45 15.75
C PHE A 408 5.81 -21.78 16.99
N PRO A 409 7.11 -21.41 16.97
CA PRO A 409 7.74 -20.78 18.12
C PRO A 409 7.18 -19.38 18.41
N TRP A 410 6.44 -19.26 19.51
CA TRP A 410 5.75 -18.02 19.90
C TRP A 410 6.66 -16.79 20.08
N TRP A 411 7.91 -17.04 20.47
CA TRP A 411 8.88 -15.97 20.68
C TRP A 411 9.19 -15.22 19.40
N ILE A 412 9.02 -15.83 18.22
CA ILE A 412 9.18 -15.16 16.92
C ILE A 412 8.10 -14.09 16.77
N SER A 413 6.83 -14.46 16.94
CA SER A 413 5.71 -13.51 16.87
C SER A 413 5.83 -12.41 17.93
N ALA A 414 6.28 -12.76 19.15
CA ALA A 414 6.51 -11.77 20.19
C ALA A 414 7.67 -10.82 19.87
N LEU A 415 8.78 -11.33 19.32
CA LEU A 415 9.92 -10.51 18.89
C LEU A 415 9.50 -9.55 17.77
N PHE A 416 8.83 -10.06 16.74
CA PHE A 416 8.36 -9.23 15.65
C PHE A 416 7.37 -8.17 16.15
N GLY A 417 6.40 -8.56 16.98
CA GLY A 417 5.38 -7.67 17.50
C GLY A 417 5.94 -6.60 18.45
N PHE A 418 6.68 -7.00 19.49
CA PHE A 418 7.08 -6.08 20.57
C PHE A 418 8.42 -5.36 20.32
N VAL A 419 9.31 -5.93 19.50
CA VAL A 419 10.66 -5.40 19.28
C VAL A 419 10.79 -4.85 17.87
N TRP A 420 10.61 -5.69 16.85
CA TRP A 420 10.84 -5.29 15.48
C TRP A 420 9.87 -4.20 15.02
N THR A 421 8.56 -4.38 15.25
CA THR A 421 7.54 -3.44 14.75
C THR A 421 7.75 -2.01 15.25
N PRO A 422 7.95 -1.72 16.56
CA PRO A 422 8.25 -0.36 17.01
C PRO A 422 9.53 0.22 16.41
N ILE A 423 10.59 -0.59 16.30
CA ILE A 423 11.89 -0.15 15.77
C ILE A 423 11.81 0.16 14.29
N TYR A 424 11.13 -0.67 13.51
CA TYR A 424 10.96 -0.49 12.07
C TYR A 424 9.99 0.64 11.72
N SER A 425 9.03 0.91 12.61
CA SER A 425 8.00 1.94 12.37
C SER A 425 8.48 3.36 12.73
N TYR A 426 9.47 3.48 13.63
CA TYR A 426 10.16 4.74 13.93
C TYR A 426 11.28 4.96 12.89
#